data_AF-A0A4R3JAB7-F1
#
_entry.id   AF-A0A4R3JAB7-F1
#
_cell.length_a   1.000
_cell.length_b   1.000
_cell.length_c   1.000
_cell.angle_alpha   90.00
_cell.angle_beta   90.00
_cell.angle_gamma   90.00
#
_symmetry.space_group_name_H-M   'P 1'
#
loop_
_entity.id
_entity.type
_entity.pdbx_description
1 polymer ?
#
loop_
_entity_poly.entity_id
_entity_poly.type
_entity_poly.pdbx_seq_one_letter_code
_entity_poly.pdbx_strand_id
1 'polypeptide(L)'
;MTAVFSRHFWITRGVARSMGLDLGKAVDTGALSVDRYEEMVTRCANCALVENCIEWLARPQNHASTPPPGCAISESLVRLSRLQRRR
;
A
#
# COMPACT_ATOMS: atom_id res chain seq x y z
N MET A 1 3.16 -0.57 -22.48
CA MET A 1 3.69 0.00 -21.23
C MET A 1 3.20 -0.82 -20.02
N THR A 2 3.61 -2.10 -19.84
CA THR A 2 2.95 -2.98 -18.85
C THR A 2 3.86 -3.80 -17.93
N ALA A 3 5.20 -3.69 -18.01
CA ALA A 3 6.08 -4.60 -17.28
C ALA A 3 6.56 -4.13 -15.89
N VAL A 4 6.61 -2.82 -15.61
CA VAL A 4 7.10 -2.28 -14.31
C VAL A 4 6.02 -2.26 -13.22
N PHE A 5 4.74 -2.33 -13.63
CA PHE A 5 3.60 -2.24 -12.73
C PHE A 5 3.51 -3.43 -11.76
N SER A 6 3.96 -4.63 -12.18
CA SER A 6 3.77 -5.87 -11.40
C SER A 6 4.47 -5.82 -10.04
N ARG A 7 5.75 -5.45 -9.97
CA ARG A 7 6.51 -5.43 -8.70
C ARG A 7 5.93 -4.42 -7.71
N HIS A 8 5.78 -3.16 -8.12
CA HIS A 8 5.33 -2.10 -7.22
C HIS A 8 3.84 -2.23 -6.85
N PHE A 9 3.04 -2.84 -7.72
CA PHE A 9 1.69 -3.27 -7.38
C PHE A 9 1.70 -4.27 -6.23
N TRP A 10 2.54 -5.31 -6.29
CA TRP A 10 2.64 -6.31 -5.22
C TRP A 10 3.20 -5.74 -3.91
N ILE A 11 4.21 -4.87 -3.98
CA ILE A 11 4.76 -4.21 -2.78
C ILE A 11 3.69 -3.32 -2.13
N THR A 12 2.98 -2.52 -2.92
CA THR A 12 1.88 -1.66 -2.43
C THR A 12 0.81 -2.50 -1.70
N ARG A 13 0.40 -3.62 -2.29
CA ARG A 13 -0.55 -4.55 -1.66
C ARG A 13 0.02 -5.24 -0.43
N GLY A 14 1.29 -5.63 -0.45
CA GLY A 14 1.97 -6.26 0.68
C GLY A 14 1.96 -5.35 1.91
N VAL A 15 2.40 -4.10 1.73
CA VAL A 15 2.41 -3.11 2.82
C VAL A 15 1.00 -2.87 3.37
N ALA A 16 0.03 -2.67 2.48
CA ALA A 16 -1.38 -2.49 2.87
C ALA A 16 -1.91 -3.69 3.66
N ARG A 17 -1.63 -4.91 3.20
CA ARG A 17 -2.06 -6.15 3.86
C ARG A 17 -1.41 -6.33 5.23
N SER A 18 -0.13 -5.99 5.38
CA SER A 18 0.53 -5.99 6.69
C SER A 18 -0.11 -5.02 7.68
N MET A 19 -0.83 -3.99 7.19
CA MET A 19 -1.65 -3.07 7.99
C MET A 19 -3.12 -3.52 8.13
N GLY A 20 -3.47 -4.73 7.69
CA GLY A 20 -4.85 -5.24 7.73
C GLY A 20 -5.78 -4.66 6.65
N LEU A 21 -5.25 -3.98 5.63
CA LEU A 21 -6.03 -3.39 4.55
C LEU A 21 -6.07 -4.31 3.33
N ASP A 22 -7.23 -4.37 2.67
CA ASP A 22 -7.37 -4.99 1.35
C ASP A 22 -7.72 -3.90 0.32
N LEU A 23 -6.73 -3.51 -0.50
CA LEU A 23 -6.90 -2.47 -1.51
C LEU A 23 -7.88 -2.88 -2.63
N GLY A 24 -7.96 -4.17 -2.96
CA GLY A 24 -8.90 -4.66 -3.98
C GLY A 24 -10.33 -4.55 -3.47
N LYS A 25 -10.58 -4.99 -2.23
CA LYS A 25 -11.88 -4.81 -1.57
C LYS A 25 -12.19 -3.33 -1.34
N ALA A 26 -11.20 -2.49 -1.04
CA ALA A 26 -11.41 -1.05 -0.90
C ALA A 26 -11.89 -0.41 -2.21
N VAL A 27 -11.37 -0.86 -3.36
CA VAL A 27 -11.87 -0.45 -4.68
C VAL A 27 -13.29 -0.94 -4.92
N ASP A 28 -13.54 -2.24 -4.72
CA ASP A 28 -14.84 -2.87 -4.92
C ASP A 28 -15.96 -2.21 -4.08
N THR A 29 -15.65 -1.85 -2.83
CA THR A 29 -16.59 -1.19 -1.90
C THR A 29 -16.68 0.34 -2.07
N GLY A 30 -15.95 0.91 -3.03
CA GLY A 30 -15.90 2.35 -3.28
C GLY A 30 -15.17 3.17 -2.21
N ALA A 31 -14.46 2.52 -1.28
CA ALA A 31 -13.64 3.18 -0.26
C ALA A 31 -12.31 3.74 -0.81
N LEU A 32 -11.86 3.25 -1.96
CA LEU A 32 -10.68 3.71 -2.70
C LEU A 32 -11.06 3.79 -4.19
N SER A 33 -10.77 4.89 -4.89
CA SER A 33 -10.99 4.94 -6.34
C SER A 33 -9.86 4.24 -7.09
N VAL A 34 -10.14 3.76 -8.30
CA VAL A 34 -9.14 3.15 -9.19
C VAL A 34 -8.00 4.13 -9.48
N ASP A 35 -8.30 5.39 -9.80
CA ASP A 35 -7.28 6.42 -10.08
C ASP A 35 -6.36 6.66 -8.88
N ARG A 36 -6.92 6.69 -7.67
CA ARG A 36 -6.12 6.84 -6.44
C ARG A 36 -5.24 5.63 -6.18
N TYR A 37 -5.72 4.43 -6.51
CA TYR A 37 -4.91 3.24 -6.38
C TYR A 37 -3.76 3.22 -7.41
N GLU A 38 -4.03 3.61 -8.66
CA GLU A 38 -2.99 3.79 -9.68
C GLU A 38 -1.96 4.82 -9.27
N GLU A 39 -2.39 5.95 -8.71
CA GLU A 39 -1.50 6.98 -8.16
C GLU A 39 -0.62 6.42 -7.04
N MET A 40 -1.17 5.61 -6.12
CA MET A 40 -0.40 4.95 -5.07
C MET A 40 0.69 4.05 -5.67
N VAL A 41 0.35 3.20 -6.65
CA VAL A 41 1.33 2.29 -7.28
C VAL A 41 2.40 3.10 -8.02
N THR A 42 2.02 4.16 -8.72
CA THR A 42 2.95 5.05 -9.44
C THR A 42 3.89 5.78 -8.48
N ARG A 43 3.39 6.29 -7.35
CA ARG A 43 4.24 6.92 -6.32
C ARG A 43 5.17 5.90 -5.65
N CYS A 44 4.72 4.66 -5.45
CA CYS A 44 5.57 3.57 -4.96
C CYS A 44 6.65 3.20 -5.98
N ALA A 45 6.34 3.20 -7.28
CA ALA A 45 7.29 2.92 -8.36
C ALA A 45 8.42 3.94 -8.45
N ASN A 46 8.13 5.20 -8.15
CA ASN A 46 9.12 6.29 -8.14
C ASN A 46 9.82 6.46 -6.79
N CYS A 47 9.62 5.56 -5.83
CA CYS A 47 10.21 5.66 -4.50
C CYS A 47 11.64 5.07 -4.46
N ALA A 48 12.61 5.88 -4.02
CA ALA A 48 14.00 5.45 -3.85
C ALA A 48 14.22 4.45 -2.70
N LEU A 49 13.24 4.28 -1.80
CA LEU A 49 13.33 3.42 -0.61
C LEU A 49 12.61 2.06 -0.79
N VAL A 50 12.50 1.58 -2.03
CA VAL A 50 11.75 0.35 -2.31
C VAL A 50 12.37 -0.88 -1.65
N GLU A 51 13.70 -0.97 -1.58
CA GLU A 51 14.38 -2.09 -0.93
C GLU A 51 14.05 -2.18 0.57
N ASN A 52 13.93 -1.03 1.25
CA ASN A 52 13.49 -0.99 2.65
C ASN A 52 12.07 -1.58 2.82
N CYS A 53 11.18 -1.35 1.85
CA CYS A 53 9.85 -1.94 1.88
C CYS A 53 9.92 -3.47 1.75
N ILE A 54 10.82 -3.99 0.92
CA ILE A 54 10.99 -5.43 0.72
C ILE A 54 11.57 -6.09 1.95
N GLU A 55 12.64 -5.53 2.52
CA GLU A 55 13.24 -6.03 3.76
C GLU A 55 12.24 -6.01 4.92
N TRP A 56 11.42 -4.96 5.00
CA TRP A 56 10.36 -4.86 5.99
C TRP A 56 9.27 -5.92 5.77
N LEU A 57 8.87 -6.18 4.52
CA LEU A 57 7.89 -7.21 4.17
C LEU A 57 8.40 -8.64 4.37
N ALA A 58 9.72 -8.85 4.33
CA ALA A 58 10.33 -10.15 4.61
C ALA A 58 10.24 -10.54 6.10
N ARG A 59 9.93 -9.58 6.99
CA ARG A 59 9.77 -9.83 8.43
C ARG A 59 8.32 -10.15 8.78
N PRO A 60 8.06 -11.08 9.72
CA PRO A 60 6.70 -11.35 10.19
C PRO A 60 6.07 -10.12 10.83
N GLN A 61 4.92 -9.67 10.30
CA GLN A 61 4.18 -8.53 10.83
C GLN A 61 2.91 -9.00 11.54
N ASN A 62 2.85 -8.86 12.87
CA ASN A 62 1.61 -9.06 13.65
C ASN A 62 0.75 -7.80 13.60
N HIS A 63 0.22 -7.46 12.42
CA HIS A 63 -0.61 -6.28 12.17
C HIS A 63 0.10 -4.96 12.48
N ALA A 64 0.69 -4.36 11.45
CA ALA A 64 1.41 -3.09 11.58
C ALA A 64 0.43 -1.91 11.64
N SER A 65 0.45 -1.15 12.74
CA SER A 65 -0.33 0.09 12.88
C SER A 65 0.13 1.20 11.93
N THR A 66 1.36 1.12 11.43
CA THR A 66 1.98 2.09 10.53
C THR A 66 2.71 1.38 9.38
N PRO A 67 2.78 2.03 8.20
CA PRO A 67 3.61 1.56 7.09
C PRO A 67 5.11 1.61 7.43
N PRO A 68 5.99 1.00 6.62
CA PRO A 68 7.44 1.08 6.82
C PRO A 68 7.93 2.54 6.86
N PRO A 69 8.96 2.84 7.66
CA PRO A 69 9.55 4.18 7.73
C PRO A 69 9.94 4.69 6.34
N GLY A 70 9.54 5.92 6.02
CA GLY A 70 9.83 6.54 4.72
C GLY A 70 8.94 6.08 3.56
N CYS A 71 7.89 5.30 3.82
CA CYS A 71 6.95 4.87 2.77
C CYS A 71 6.29 6.07 2.07
N ALA A 72 6.50 6.18 0.74
CA ALA A 72 6.00 7.27 -0.09
C ALA A 72 4.47 7.35 -0.19
N ILE A 73 3.77 6.27 0.15
CA ILE A 73 2.30 6.18 0.15
C ILE A 73 1.72 6.04 1.56
N SER A 74 2.51 6.36 2.58
CA SER A 74 2.13 6.20 3.98
C SER A 74 0.85 6.95 4.34
N GLU A 75 0.71 8.19 3.86
CA GLU A 75 -0.47 9.01 4.09
C GLU A 75 -1.75 8.35 3.56
N SER A 76 -1.72 7.84 2.32
CA SER A 76 -2.86 7.16 1.69
C SER A 76 -3.28 5.92 2.48
N LEU A 77 -2.32 5.11 2.92
CA LEU A 77 -2.57 3.90 3.70
C LEU A 77 -3.16 4.23 5.08
N VAL A 78 -2.58 5.21 5.78
CA VAL A 78 -3.07 5.66 7.08
C VAL A 78 -4.48 6.23 6.95
N ARG A 79 -4.75 7.04 5.93
CA ARG A 79 -6.08 7.59 5.66
C ARG A 79 -7.10 6.47 5.41
N LEU A 80 -6.79 5.50 4.56
CA LEU A 80 -7.67 4.37 4.28
C LEU A 80 -7.95 3.54 5.55
N SER A 81 -6.93 3.29 6.37
CA SER A 81 -7.08 2.57 7.65
C SER A 81 -8.04 3.25 8.62
N ARG A 82 -8.12 4.60 8.58
CA ARG A 82 -9.03 5.36 9.43
C ARG A 82 -10.46 5.32 8.89
N LEU A 83 -10.63 5.35 7.57
CA LEU A 83 -11.94 5.23 6.93
C LEU A 83 -12.56 3.85 7.17
N GLN A 84 -11.77 2.79 7.07
CA GLN A 84 -12.26 1.42 7.26
C GLN A 84 -12.58 1.08 8.71
N ARG A 85 -11.87 1.67 9.70
CA ARG A 85 -12.18 1.50 11.13
C ARG A 85 -13.46 2.20 11.60
N ARG A 86 -14.01 3.11 10.79
CA ARG A 86 -15.23 3.87 11.10
C ARG A 86 -16.51 3.25 10.52
N ARG A 87 -16.37 2.18 9.73
CA ARG A 87 -17.47 1.36 9.22
C ARG A 87 -17.60 0.11 10.07
#